data_AF-A0A0C9QMJ7-F1
#
_entry.id   AF-A0A0C9QMJ7-F1
#
_cell.length_a   1.000
_cell.length_b   1.000
_cell.length_c   1.000
_cell.angle_alpha   90.00
_cell.angle_beta   90.00
_cell.angle_gamma   90.00
#
_symmetry.space_group_name_H-M   'P 1'
#
loop_
_entity.id
_entity.type
_entity.pdbx_description
1 polymer ?
#
loop_
_entity_poly.entity_id
_entity_poly.type
_entity_poly.pdbx_seq_one_letter_code
_entity_poly.pdbx_strand_id
1 'polypeptide(L)'
;MTSTYTDTPCVYLNCGKPISSISIEFPELHNLSNEELKKLGEEEDSLDNYLEEQSRLKDLNLAIDAAIDYVEKVTTGNLTKEIELKTLQEEVISQVQSVSVLKARYDSLINQYNKLSEVFIPDHIKECLKSAADESHEKSEKIAEDFLNRKIDVERFLSTYIKCRKLGQARRTKEEKLAHQLNELKRAGY
;
A
#
# COMPACT_ATOMS: atom_id res chain seq x y z
N MET A 1 -3.88 14.71 16.19
CA MET A 1 -4.34 13.36 15.82
C MET A 1 -4.81 12.70 17.11
N THR A 2 -6.13 12.65 17.28
CA THR A 2 -6.82 12.15 18.47
C THR A 2 -6.62 10.65 18.57
N SER A 3 -5.95 10.22 19.63
CA SER A 3 -5.82 8.81 20.01
C SER A 3 -7.18 8.31 20.47
N THR A 4 -7.93 7.67 19.57
CA THR A 4 -9.12 6.91 19.95
C THR A 4 -8.66 5.51 20.33
N TYR A 5 -8.36 5.34 21.62
CA TYR A 5 -8.31 4.04 22.27
C TYR A 5 -9.74 3.48 22.21
N THR A 6 -10.05 2.73 21.16
CA THR A 6 -11.28 1.95 21.11
C THR A 6 -11.08 0.75 22.01
N ASP A 7 -11.60 0.90 23.22
CA ASP A 7 -11.83 -0.15 24.20
C ASP A 7 -12.58 -1.28 23.47
N THR A 8 -11.82 -2.27 23.01
CA THR A 8 -12.39 -3.45 22.36
C THR A 8 -12.79 -4.35 23.51
N PRO A 9 -14.09 -4.62 23.73
CA PRO A 9 -14.50 -5.50 24.81
C PRO A 9 -13.95 -6.87 24.47
N CYS A 10 -12.97 -7.34 25.24
CA CYS A 10 -12.39 -8.66 25.06
C CYS A 10 -13.51 -9.67 25.36
N VAL A 11 -14.11 -10.20 24.31
CA VAL A 11 -15.23 -11.12 24.36
C VAL A 11 -14.68 -12.48 24.74
N TYR A 12 -15.19 -13.00 25.87
CA TYR A 12 -14.89 -14.28 26.50
C TYR A 12 -13.53 -14.36 27.18
N LEU A 13 -13.57 -14.56 28.50
CA LEU A 13 -13.07 -15.78 29.15
C LEU A 13 -13.70 -15.88 30.54
N ASN A 14 -14.62 -16.84 30.65
CA ASN A 14 -15.35 -17.18 31.85
C ASN A 14 -14.48 -18.15 32.67
N CYS A 15 -13.59 -17.63 33.53
CA CYS A 15 -13.09 -18.27 34.75
C CYS A 15 -12.10 -17.30 35.42
N GLY A 16 -12.10 -17.03 36.73
CA GLY A 16 -12.83 -17.64 37.82
C GLY A 16 -13.15 -16.57 38.86
N LYS A 17 -14.03 -16.93 39.79
CA LYS A 17 -14.29 -16.13 40.99
C LYS A 17 -12.93 -15.74 41.61
N PRO A 18 -12.75 -14.50 42.08
CA PRO A 18 -11.52 -14.13 42.77
C PRO A 18 -11.30 -15.11 43.92
N ILE A 19 -10.12 -15.73 43.98
CA ILE A 19 -9.72 -16.67 45.06
C ILE A 19 -9.97 -16.04 46.46
N SER A 20 -9.94 -14.70 46.52
CA SER A 20 -10.31 -13.87 47.68
C SER A 20 -11.73 -14.08 48.25
N SER A 21 -12.65 -14.79 47.59
CA SER A 21 -14.03 -14.97 48.09
C SER A 21 -14.30 -16.33 48.74
N ILE A 22 -13.28 -17.14 49.03
CA ILE A 22 -13.45 -18.48 49.61
C ILE A 22 -13.42 -18.35 51.15
N SER A 23 -14.58 -18.39 51.79
CA SER A 23 -14.69 -18.51 53.24
C SER A 23 -14.35 -19.94 53.64
N ILE A 24 -13.20 -20.14 54.29
CA ILE A 24 -12.73 -21.46 54.72
C ILE A 24 -13.29 -21.72 56.12
N GLU A 25 -14.45 -22.38 56.17
CA GLU A 25 -14.96 -23.00 57.40
C GLU A 25 -14.39 -24.42 57.53
N PHE A 26 -14.10 -24.84 58.77
CA PHE A 26 -13.58 -26.18 59.09
C PHE A 26 -14.60 -26.96 59.94
N PRO A 27 -15.78 -27.30 59.38
CA PRO A 27 -16.83 -27.99 60.12
C PRO A 27 -16.38 -29.37 60.61
N GLU A 28 -15.36 -29.97 59.99
CA GLU A 28 -14.82 -31.27 60.36
C GLU A 28 -14.09 -31.25 61.73
N LEU A 29 -13.60 -30.08 62.17
CA LEU A 29 -12.98 -29.92 63.49
C LEU A 29 -13.97 -30.17 64.64
N HIS A 30 -15.27 -29.98 64.41
CA HIS A 30 -16.31 -30.25 65.41
C HIS A 30 -16.47 -31.74 65.74
N ASN A 31 -15.93 -32.64 64.90
CA ASN A 31 -16.02 -34.08 65.09
C ASN A 31 -14.81 -34.68 65.82
N LEU A 32 -13.79 -33.88 66.12
CA LEU A 32 -12.58 -34.31 66.83
C LEU A 32 -12.75 -34.17 68.34
N SER A 33 -12.15 -35.08 69.11
CA SER A 33 -12.14 -34.99 70.57
C SER A 33 -11.20 -33.88 71.07
N ASN A 34 -11.38 -33.43 72.32
CA ASN A 34 -10.53 -32.39 72.90
C ASN A 34 -9.04 -32.78 72.97
N GLU A 35 -8.73 -34.06 73.12
CA GLU A 35 -7.34 -34.54 73.13
C GLU A 35 -6.73 -34.50 71.73
N GLU A 36 -7.51 -34.85 70.69
CA GLU A 36 -7.08 -34.76 69.29
C GLU A 36 -6.93 -33.32 68.82
N LEU A 37 -7.85 -32.42 69.20
CA LEU A 37 -7.74 -30.98 68.91
C LEU A 37 -6.54 -30.34 69.60
N LYS A 38 -6.24 -30.75 70.84
CA LYS A 38 -5.06 -30.27 71.57
C LYS A 38 -3.77 -30.76 70.94
N LYS A 39 -3.72 -32.04 70.56
CA LYS A 39 -2.59 -32.61 69.82
C LYS A 39 -2.39 -31.92 68.47
N LEU A 40 -3.48 -31.63 67.75
CA LEU A 40 -3.46 -30.91 66.49
C LEU A 40 -2.94 -29.47 66.62
N GLY A 41 -3.16 -28.83 67.77
CA GLY A 41 -2.66 -27.48 68.06
C GLY A 41 -1.22 -27.43 68.60
N GLU A 42 -0.70 -28.54 69.13
CA GLU A 42 0.63 -28.63 69.76
C GLU A 42 1.68 -29.29 68.84
N GLU A 43 1.27 -30.17 67.92
CA GLU A 43 2.13 -30.85 66.96
C GLU A 43 1.94 -30.29 65.54
N GLU A 44 2.95 -29.54 65.04
CA GLU A 44 2.95 -28.94 63.70
C GLU A 44 2.79 -29.98 62.58
N ASP A 45 3.49 -31.12 62.68
CA ASP A 45 3.35 -32.23 61.73
C ASP A 45 1.91 -32.81 61.70
N SER A 46 1.22 -32.83 62.84
CA SER A 46 -0.17 -33.31 62.91
C SER A 46 -1.12 -32.32 62.24
N LEU A 47 -0.85 -31.02 62.38
CA LEU A 47 -1.63 -29.95 61.74
C LEU A 47 -1.42 -29.95 60.23
N ASP A 48 -0.18 -30.09 59.76
CA ASP A 48 0.14 -30.15 58.34
C ASP A 48 -0.53 -31.36 57.68
N ASN A 49 -0.46 -32.54 58.30
CA ASN A 49 -1.18 -33.72 57.80
C ASN A 49 -2.70 -33.49 57.72
N TYR A 50 -3.31 -32.83 58.72
CA TYR A 50 -4.74 -32.52 58.69
C TYR A 50 -5.11 -31.53 57.57
N LEU A 51 -4.29 -30.49 57.38
CA LEU A 51 -4.49 -29.50 56.31
C LEU A 51 -4.26 -30.12 54.93
N GLU A 52 -3.28 -31.02 54.79
CA GLU A 52 -3.05 -31.78 53.57
C GLU A 52 -4.19 -32.74 53.26
N GLU A 53 -4.84 -33.33 54.27
CA GLU A 53 -5.99 -34.22 54.08
C GLU A 53 -7.27 -33.46 53.73
N GLN A 54 -7.34 -32.16 54.05
CA GLN A 54 -8.55 -31.36 53.90
C GLN A 54 -8.95 -31.18 52.43
N SER A 55 -10.14 -31.70 52.10
CA SER A 55 -10.69 -31.70 50.73
C SER A 55 -10.75 -30.32 50.09
N ARG A 56 -11.17 -29.30 50.86
CA ARG A 56 -11.30 -27.92 50.39
C ARG A 56 -9.96 -27.30 49.99
N LEU A 57 -8.87 -27.65 50.68
CA LEU A 57 -7.52 -27.16 50.34
C LEU A 57 -6.98 -27.86 49.09
N LYS A 58 -7.27 -29.16 48.91
CA LYS A 58 -6.97 -29.89 47.66
C LYS A 58 -7.70 -29.29 46.47
N ASP A 59 -9.00 -29.03 46.60
CA ASP A 59 -9.82 -28.43 45.53
C ASP A 59 -9.31 -27.03 45.17
N LEU A 60 -8.87 -26.25 46.16
CA LEU A 60 -8.27 -24.94 45.95
C LEU A 60 -6.94 -25.03 45.21
N ASN A 61 -6.04 -25.94 45.61
CA ASN A 61 -4.76 -26.14 44.93
C ASN A 61 -4.96 -26.60 43.49
N LEU A 62 -5.90 -27.52 43.24
CA LEU A 62 -6.27 -27.93 41.87
C LEU A 62 -6.82 -26.77 41.04
N ALA A 63 -7.61 -25.87 41.64
CA ALA A 63 -8.09 -24.67 40.96
C ALA A 63 -6.98 -23.67 40.65
N ILE A 64 -5.97 -23.55 41.52
CA ILE A 64 -4.78 -22.72 41.30
C ILE A 64 -3.95 -23.31 40.15
N ASP A 65 -3.66 -24.61 40.17
CA ASP A 65 -2.89 -25.27 39.10
C ASP A 65 -3.59 -25.15 37.75
N ALA A 66 -4.91 -25.38 37.72
CA ALA A 66 -5.72 -25.20 36.51
C ALA A 66 -5.70 -23.74 36.01
N ALA A 67 -5.67 -22.76 36.92
CA ALA A 67 -5.54 -21.36 36.55
C ALA A 67 -4.14 -21.03 36.01
N ILE A 68 -3.08 -21.61 36.57
CA ILE A 68 -1.70 -21.46 36.10
C ILE A 68 -1.57 -22.02 34.68
N ASP A 69 -2.01 -23.27 34.46
CA ASP A 69 -1.99 -23.92 33.13
C ASP A 69 -2.75 -23.11 32.09
N TYR A 70 -3.92 -22.59 32.50
CA TYR A 70 -4.74 -21.75 31.66
C TYR A 70 -4.05 -20.43 31.30
N VAL A 71 -3.46 -19.73 32.28
CA VAL A 71 -2.70 -18.50 32.04
C VAL A 71 -1.50 -18.76 31.14
N GLU A 72 -0.78 -19.85 31.34
CA GLU A 72 0.37 -20.22 30.50
C GLU A 72 -0.07 -20.48 29.05
N LYS A 73 -1.15 -21.24 28.85
CA LYS A 73 -1.71 -21.52 27.52
C LYS A 73 -2.18 -20.25 26.81
N VAL A 74 -2.82 -19.33 27.53
CA VAL A 74 -3.27 -18.06 26.95
C VAL A 74 -2.09 -17.16 26.63
N THR A 75 -1.10 -17.09 27.51
CA THR A 75 0.10 -16.26 27.33
C THR A 75 0.91 -16.73 26.14
N THR A 76 1.15 -18.04 26.02
CA THR A 76 1.85 -18.63 24.87
C THR A 76 1.09 -18.41 23.57
N GLY A 77 -0.24 -18.62 23.57
CA GLY A 77 -1.07 -18.35 22.40
C GLY A 77 -1.09 -16.87 21.98
N ASN A 78 -1.09 -15.95 22.94
CA ASN A 78 -1.02 -14.51 22.67
C ASN A 78 0.34 -14.11 22.09
N LEU A 79 1.44 -14.67 22.62
CA LEU A 79 2.78 -14.40 22.13
C LEU A 79 2.94 -14.84 20.67
N THR A 80 2.45 -16.04 20.31
CA THR A 80 2.46 -16.52 18.92
C THR A 80 1.69 -15.58 18.00
N LYS A 81 0.47 -15.18 18.38
CA LYS A 81 -0.35 -14.25 17.59
C LYS A 81 0.31 -12.88 17.44
N GLU A 82 0.98 -12.38 18.48
CA GLU A 82 1.70 -11.11 18.41
C GLU A 82 2.81 -11.15 17.37
N ILE A 83 3.56 -12.25 17.30
CA ILE A 83 4.63 -12.45 16.31
C ILE A 83 4.05 -12.51 14.89
N GLU A 84 2.97 -13.28 14.69
CA GLU A 84 2.28 -13.39 13.40
C GLU A 84 1.75 -12.02 12.94
N LEU A 85 1.10 -11.27 13.83
CA LEU A 85 0.55 -9.95 13.53
C LEU A 85 1.65 -8.94 13.16
N LYS A 86 2.78 -8.94 13.88
CA LYS A 86 3.92 -8.07 13.54
C LYS A 86 4.50 -8.41 12.18
N THR A 87 4.67 -9.70 11.89
CA THR A 87 5.17 -10.16 10.59
C THR A 87 4.24 -9.74 9.45
N LEU A 88 2.93 -9.94 9.62
CA LEU A 88 1.94 -9.55 8.62
C LEU A 88 1.87 -8.03 8.44
N GLN A 89 2.00 -7.26 9.53
CA GLN A 89 2.05 -5.81 9.48
C GLN A 89 3.26 -5.31 8.66
N GLU A 90 4.45 -5.88 8.90
CA GLU A 90 5.66 -5.56 8.14
C GLU A 90 5.51 -5.90 6.65
N GLU A 91 4.90 -7.04 6.33
CA GLU A 91 4.63 -7.44 4.95
C GLU A 91 3.67 -6.45 4.26
N VAL A 92 2.57 -6.08 4.92
CA VAL A 92 1.61 -5.10 4.38
C VAL A 92 2.29 -3.75 4.15
N ILE A 93 3.12 -3.28 5.09
CA ILE A 93 3.87 -2.02 4.93
C ILE A 93 4.79 -2.09 3.70
N SER A 94 5.52 -3.20 3.55
CA SER A 94 6.40 -3.44 2.40
C SER A 94 5.64 -3.46 1.07
N GLN A 95 4.50 -4.16 1.02
CA GLN A 95 3.65 -4.22 -0.16
C GLN A 95 3.08 -2.84 -0.53
N VAL A 96 2.61 -2.07 0.46
CA VAL A 96 2.10 -0.70 0.23
C VAL A 96 3.19 0.20 -0.32
N GLN A 97 4.41 0.13 0.21
CA GLN A 97 5.55 0.88 -0.31
C GLN A 97 5.86 0.50 -1.76
N SER A 98 5.88 -0.80 -2.07
CA SER A 98 6.10 -1.30 -3.43
C SER A 98 5.05 -0.79 -4.42
N VAL A 99 3.76 -0.87 -4.06
CA VAL A 99 2.65 -0.36 -4.87
C VAL A 99 2.77 1.15 -5.08
N SER A 100 3.13 1.90 -4.03
CA SER A 100 3.34 3.35 -4.14
C SER A 100 4.45 3.71 -5.13
N VAL A 101 5.58 3.00 -5.07
CA VAL A 101 6.70 3.20 -6.03
C VAL A 101 6.27 2.85 -7.45
N LEU A 102 5.58 1.72 -7.63
CA LEU A 102 5.13 1.29 -8.94
C LEU A 102 4.11 2.25 -9.55
N LYS A 103 3.19 2.77 -8.73
CA LYS A 103 2.23 3.80 -9.14
C LYS A 103 2.93 5.08 -9.58
N ALA A 104 3.88 5.59 -8.80
CA ALA A 104 4.63 6.78 -9.18
C ALA A 104 5.39 6.60 -10.52
N ARG A 105 5.96 5.41 -10.75
CA ARG A 105 6.60 5.08 -12.03
C ARG A 105 5.58 5.03 -13.18
N TYR A 106 4.43 4.40 -12.96
CA TYR A 106 3.35 4.36 -13.94
C TYR A 106 2.85 5.76 -14.31
N ASP A 107 2.62 6.61 -13.31
CA ASP A 107 2.16 8.00 -13.50
C ASP A 107 3.21 8.83 -14.26
N SER A 108 4.51 8.58 -14.04
CA SER A 108 5.57 9.21 -14.84
C SER A 108 5.53 8.76 -16.30
N LEU A 109 5.35 7.46 -16.54
CA LEU A 109 5.33 6.88 -17.88
C LEU A 109 4.10 7.31 -18.67
N ILE A 110 2.92 7.37 -18.04
CA ILE A 110 1.70 7.82 -18.72
C ILE A 110 1.79 9.31 -19.07
N ASN A 111 2.40 10.13 -18.21
CA ASN A 111 2.65 11.54 -18.52
C ASN A 111 3.59 11.71 -19.71
N GLN A 112 4.65 10.90 -19.80
CA GLN A 112 5.55 10.90 -20.96
C GLN A 112 4.82 10.43 -22.23
N TYR A 113 4.03 9.37 -22.12
CA TYR A 113 3.22 8.85 -23.23
C TYR A 113 2.24 9.92 -23.74
N ASN A 114 1.50 10.59 -22.87
CA ASN A 114 0.52 11.61 -23.26
C ASN A 114 1.19 12.77 -24.00
N LYS A 115 2.33 13.27 -23.49
CA LYS A 115 3.11 14.33 -24.16
C LYS A 115 3.56 13.91 -25.56
N LEU A 116 4.04 12.68 -25.71
CA LEU A 116 4.44 12.17 -27.03
C LEU A 116 3.21 11.97 -27.92
N SER A 117 2.14 11.42 -27.39
CA SER A 117 0.88 11.21 -28.11
C SER A 117 0.40 12.51 -28.73
N GLU A 118 0.32 13.60 -27.96
CA GLU A 118 -0.07 14.93 -28.47
C GLU A 118 0.77 15.38 -29.68
N VAL A 119 2.08 15.18 -29.64
CA VAL A 119 3.01 15.54 -30.73
C VAL A 119 2.87 14.61 -31.95
N PHE A 120 2.48 13.35 -31.73
CA PHE A 120 2.40 12.34 -32.78
C PHE A 120 0.97 12.07 -33.28
N ILE A 121 -0.03 12.81 -32.79
CA ILE A 121 -1.39 12.75 -33.36
C ILE A 121 -1.32 13.18 -34.83
N PRO A 122 -1.92 12.41 -35.76
CA PRO A 122 -1.83 12.69 -37.19
C PRO A 122 -2.28 14.10 -37.60
N ASP A 123 -3.30 14.64 -36.94
CA ASP A 123 -3.77 16.01 -37.19
C ASP A 123 -2.71 17.06 -36.80
N HIS A 124 -1.96 16.87 -35.71
CA HIS A 124 -0.84 17.75 -35.34
C HIS A 124 0.32 17.66 -36.34
N ILE A 125 0.68 16.45 -36.79
CA ILE A 125 1.72 16.26 -37.81
C ILE A 125 1.35 16.97 -39.11
N LYS A 126 0.08 16.87 -39.53
CA LYS A 126 -0.45 17.56 -40.71
C LYS A 126 -0.32 19.09 -40.56
N GLU A 127 -0.71 19.65 -39.42
CA GLU A 127 -0.54 21.09 -39.14
C GLU A 127 0.92 21.53 -39.15
N CYS A 128 1.82 20.74 -38.56
CA CYS A 128 3.27 20.99 -38.61
C CYS A 128 3.81 20.98 -40.05
N LEU A 129 3.36 20.05 -40.90
CA LEU A 129 3.74 20.02 -42.31
C LEU A 129 3.22 21.25 -43.07
N LYS A 130 1.98 21.67 -42.80
CA LYS A 130 1.38 22.87 -43.39
C LYS A 130 2.20 24.12 -43.04
N SER A 131 2.42 24.36 -41.75
CA SER A 131 3.20 25.50 -41.26
C SER A 131 4.62 25.51 -41.82
N ALA A 132 5.30 24.35 -41.87
CA ALA A 132 6.64 24.25 -42.43
C ALA A 132 6.68 24.44 -43.97
N ALA A 133 5.60 24.10 -44.68
CA ALA A 133 5.46 24.37 -46.11
C ALA A 133 5.27 25.87 -46.35
N ASP A 134 4.38 26.51 -45.59
CA ASP A 134 4.11 27.94 -45.68
C ASP A 134 5.36 28.77 -45.31
N GLU A 135 6.09 28.39 -44.26
CA GLU A 135 7.38 29.01 -43.91
C GLU A 135 8.43 28.85 -45.03
N SER A 136 8.44 27.71 -45.72
CA SER A 136 9.34 27.50 -46.87
C SER A 136 8.95 28.38 -48.06
N HIS A 137 7.65 28.62 -48.25
CA HIS A 137 7.15 29.52 -49.28
C HIS A 137 7.61 30.96 -48.99
N GLU A 138 7.37 31.47 -47.79
CA GLU A 138 7.83 32.80 -47.37
C GLU A 138 9.35 32.96 -47.49
N LYS A 139 10.13 31.95 -47.08
CA LYS A 139 11.59 31.94 -47.25
C LYS A 139 11.98 32.02 -48.72
N SER A 140 11.28 31.32 -49.61
CA SER A 140 11.57 31.38 -51.05
C SER A 140 11.25 32.75 -51.65
N GLU A 141 10.20 33.43 -51.18
CA GLU A 141 9.89 34.81 -51.59
C GLU A 141 11.00 35.77 -51.16
N LYS A 142 11.48 35.65 -49.90
CA LYS A 142 12.63 36.45 -49.42
C LYS A 142 13.89 36.23 -50.25
N ILE A 143 14.17 34.97 -50.64
CA ILE A 143 15.32 34.65 -51.52
C ILE A 143 15.15 35.33 -52.89
N ALA A 144 13.94 35.32 -53.45
CA ALA A 144 13.64 35.99 -54.72
C ALA A 144 13.80 37.52 -54.61
N GLU A 145 13.28 38.13 -53.54
CA GLU A 145 13.43 39.55 -53.25
C GLU A 145 14.91 39.94 -53.11
N ASP A 146 15.72 39.16 -52.40
CA ASP A 146 17.14 39.43 -52.23
C ASP A 146 17.90 39.36 -53.57
N PHE A 147 17.50 38.46 -54.47
CA PHE A 147 18.04 38.41 -55.82
C PHE A 147 17.66 39.63 -56.66
N LEU A 148 16.38 40.03 -56.64
CA LEU A 148 15.90 41.23 -57.35
C LEU A 148 16.57 42.52 -56.85
N ASN A 149 16.86 42.58 -55.56
CA ASN A 149 17.58 43.67 -54.91
C ASN A 149 19.11 43.58 -55.09
N ARG A 150 19.61 42.64 -55.90
CA ARG A 150 21.05 42.41 -56.19
C ARG A 150 21.90 42.13 -54.94
N LYS A 151 21.29 41.61 -53.86
CA LYS A 151 22.01 41.23 -52.63
C LYS A 151 22.68 39.86 -52.76
N ILE A 152 22.19 39.01 -53.67
CA ILE A 152 22.77 37.71 -54.00
C ILE A 152 22.96 37.58 -55.51
N ASP A 153 23.94 36.80 -55.93
CA ASP A 153 24.20 36.51 -57.34
C ASP A 153 23.31 35.39 -57.89
N VAL A 154 23.42 35.15 -59.20
CA VAL A 154 22.60 34.17 -59.93
C VAL A 154 22.85 32.75 -59.42
N GLU A 155 24.09 32.38 -59.16
CA GLU A 155 24.45 31.03 -58.73
C GLU A 155 23.92 30.72 -57.32
N ARG A 156 24.06 31.67 -56.39
CA ARG A 156 23.51 31.56 -55.03
C ARG A 156 21.99 31.58 -55.03
N PHE A 157 21.36 32.40 -55.88
CA PHE A 157 19.90 32.39 -56.04
C PHE A 157 19.42 31.02 -56.50
N LEU A 158 19.93 30.49 -57.61
CA LEU A 158 19.48 29.22 -58.17
C LEU A 158 19.65 28.06 -57.18
N SER A 159 20.80 27.97 -56.52
CA SER A 159 21.07 26.90 -55.55
C SER A 159 20.14 26.95 -54.34
N THR A 160 19.92 28.12 -53.74
CA THR A 160 19.10 28.28 -52.53
C THR A 160 17.61 28.25 -52.80
N TYR A 161 17.16 28.94 -53.85
CA TYR A 161 15.75 29.04 -54.23
C TYR A 161 15.18 27.68 -54.65
N ILE A 162 15.88 26.96 -55.54
CA ILE A 162 15.44 25.64 -56.00
C ILE A 162 15.38 24.67 -54.82
N LYS A 163 16.38 24.67 -53.93
CA LYS A 163 16.37 23.82 -52.73
C LYS A 163 15.19 24.16 -51.82
N CYS A 164 14.93 25.44 -51.59
CA CYS A 164 13.82 25.90 -50.74
C CYS A 164 12.45 25.52 -51.33
N ARG A 165 12.21 25.82 -52.62
CA ARG A 165 10.96 25.49 -53.33
C ARG A 165 10.74 23.98 -53.42
N LYS A 166 11.77 23.17 -53.70
CA LYS A 166 11.66 21.70 -53.70
C LYS A 166 11.24 21.15 -52.34
N LEU A 167 11.83 21.67 -51.26
CA LEU A 167 11.49 21.26 -49.90
C LEU A 167 10.06 21.67 -49.53
N GLY A 168 9.67 22.91 -49.82
CA GLY A 168 8.31 23.41 -49.59
C GLY A 168 7.27 22.59 -50.35
N GLN A 169 7.51 22.30 -51.63
CA GLN A 169 6.61 21.47 -52.44
C GLN A 169 6.49 20.05 -51.88
N ALA A 170 7.60 19.42 -51.50
CA ALA A 170 7.58 18.09 -50.90
C ALA A 170 6.78 18.06 -49.58
N ARG A 171 6.86 19.12 -48.77
CA ARG A 171 6.06 19.26 -47.53
C ARG A 171 4.58 19.43 -47.84
N ARG A 172 4.21 20.33 -48.77
CA ARG A 172 2.82 20.55 -49.19
C ARG A 172 2.19 19.27 -49.74
N THR A 173 2.87 18.56 -50.64
CA THR A 173 2.35 17.29 -51.19
C THR A 173 2.18 16.21 -50.11
N LYS A 174 3.05 16.16 -49.09
CA LYS A 174 2.88 15.23 -47.96
C LYS A 174 1.69 15.61 -47.08
N GLU A 175 1.51 16.90 -46.81
CA GLU A 175 0.39 17.43 -46.05
C GLU A 175 -0.95 17.12 -46.73
N GLU A 176 -1.08 17.39 -48.02
CA GLU A 176 -2.28 17.10 -48.81
C GLU A 176 -2.64 15.60 -48.80
N LYS A 177 -1.63 14.74 -48.98
CA LYS A 177 -1.83 13.29 -48.92
C LYS A 177 -2.31 12.83 -47.55
N LEU A 178 -1.68 13.32 -46.48
CA LEU A 178 -2.06 12.99 -45.11
C LEU A 178 -3.48 13.50 -44.81
N ALA A 179 -3.81 14.73 -45.21
CA ALA A 179 -5.14 15.30 -45.05
C ALA A 179 -6.21 14.46 -45.76
N HIS A 180 -5.93 14.02 -47.00
CA HIS A 180 -6.83 13.12 -47.73
C HIS A 180 -7.04 11.79 -46.99
N GLN A 181 -5.95 11.12 -46.57
CA GLN A 181 -6.04 9.86 -45.83
C GLN A 181 -6.84 10.00 -44.52
N LEU A 182 -6.62 11.08 -43.77
CA LEU A 182 -7.36 11.33 -42.53
C LEU A 182 -8.84 11.58 -42.76
N ASN A 183 -9.20 12.27 -43.84
CA ASN A 183 -10.59 12.47 -44.20
C ASN A 183 -11.27 11.17 -44.63
N GLU A 184 -10.57 10.31 -45.38
CA GLU A 184 -11.11 9.00 -45.76
C GLU A 184 -11.32 8.09 -44.53
N LEU A 185 -10.40 8.11 -43.56
CA LEU A 185 -10.58 7.39 -42.30
C LEU A 185 -11.79 7.89 -41.51
N LYS A 186 -11.93 9.22 -41.37
CA LYS A 186 -13.09 9.84 -40.70
C LYS A 186 -14.40 9.47 -41.39
N ARG A 187 -14.42 9.38 -42.73
CA ARG A 187 -15.59 8.94 -43.51
C ARG A 187 -15.91 7.46 -43.33
N ALA A 188 -14.88 6.63 -43.13
CA ALA A 188 -15.02 5.20 -42.86
C ALA A 188 -15.40 4.88 -41.40
N GLY A 189 -15.51 5.89 -40.53
CA GLY A 189 -15.92 5.75 -39.13
C GLY A 189 -14.79 5.34 -38.18
N TYR A 190 -13.54 5.59 -38.57
CA TYR A 190 -12.35 5.39 -37.75
C TYR A 190 -11.87 6.71 -37.12
#